data_AF-A0A9X9ADY6-F1
#
_entry.id   AF-A0A9X9ADY6-F1
#
_cell.length_a   1.000
_cell.length_b   1.000
_cell.length_c   1.000
_cell.angle_alpha   90.00
_cell.angle_beta   90.00
_cell.angle_gamma   90.00
#
_symmetry.space_group_name_H-M   'P 1'
#
loop_
_entity.id
_entity.type
_entity.pdbx_description
1 polymer ?
#
loop_
_entity_poly.entity_id
_entity_poly.type
_entity_poly.pdbx_seq_one_letter_code
_entity_poly.pdbx_strand_id
1 'polypeptide(L)'
;MEGVNKLKIDLVLDIRKDQYAQLNSIVTGRVGDEKSNVVNVHIVDDGKPYSLTNMHVYFECVNPKYQVVRDSTGVKMIDEETGDFEYTFPAETFSTTGEIIRAYFAIEDEIEFRATTQNFPIVSISNATDGNIESGQYISDLEELINQANKLIEHIKELEKEAVSIVDEELNIIRDHVNKMLEEIQNSVEVAKESIETSIKEIEILVQGLQKKLLDLENEIQQMIEIVENNGALKTDGSNVMTGTFKSISTTPFQFGEKAEVWFRQILAANNVHWFQTKAPLIFSGISTVPGEGVNFKQKYLRLNDKDVLVKGDIQGAMEVVAKINITDDGKILRDGKEIQSIEEVIKVLNLMIKALNSL
;
A
#
# COMPACT_ATOMS: atom_id res chain seq x y z
N MET A 1 -56.50 42.96 23.22
CA MET A 1 -57.33 44.11 22.80
C MET A 1 -58.37 43.56 21.86
N GLU A 2 -59.62 43.52 22.31
CA GLU A 2 -60.77 43.11 21.50
C GLU A 2 -60.90 44.03 20.28
N GLY A 3 -61.25 43.40 19.16
CA GLY A 3 -61.17 43.95 17.82
C GLY A 3 -61.97 45.23 17.64
N VAL A 4 -61.26 46.30 17.26
CA VAL A 4 -61.88 47.34 16.45
C VAL A 4 -62.33 46.63 15.17
N ASN A 5 -63.64 46.52 14.99
CA ASN A 5 -64.24 46.05 13.75
C ASN A 5 -63.87 47.10 12.69
N LYS A 6 -62.74 46.88 12.02
CA LYS A 6 -62.24 47.77 10.97
C LYS A 6 -63.31 47.71 9.89
N LEU A 7 -63.98 48.83 9.62
CA LEU A 7 -64.94 48.94 8.51
C LEU A 7 -64.22 48.49 7.24
N LYS A 8 -64.50 47.26 6.81
CA LYS A 8 -64.04 46.74 5.53
C LYS A 8 -64.99 47.25 4.47
N ILE A 9 -64.45 47.59 3.32
CA ILE A 9 -65.26 47.98 2.17
C ILE A 9 -65.80 46.70 1.55
N ASP A 10 -67.11 46.64 1.33
CA ASP A 10 -67.76 45.57 0.59
C ASP A 10 -67.80 45.92 -0.90
N LEU A 11 -67.24 45.06 -1.73
CA LEU A 11 -67.25 45.16 -3.19
C LEU A 11 -68.13 44.05 -3.75
N VAL A 12 -69.24 44.42 -4.39
CA VAL A 12 -70.05 43.47 -5.16
C VAL A 12 -69.75 43.67 -6.64
N LEU A 13 -69.16 42.64 -7.25
CA LEU A 13 -68.53 42.71 -8.56
C LEU A 13 -69.14 41.66 -9.50
N ASP A 14 -69.49 42.08 -10.71
CA ASP A 14 -70.25 41.29 -11.68
C ASP A 14 -69.36 40.85 -12.84
N ILE A 15 -69.33 39.55 -13.11
CA ILE A 15 -68.53 38.96 -14.20
C ILE A 15 -69.04 39.36 -15.60
N ARG A 16 -70.32 39.74 -15.74
CA ARG A 16 -70.87 40.28 -17.00
C ARG A 16 -70.43 41.70 -17.27
N LYS A 17 -70.05 42.42 -16.21
CA LYS A 17 -69.63 43.84 -16.23
C LYS A 17 -70.77 44.81 -16.56
N ASP A 18 -72.02 44.37 -16.47
CA ASP A 18 -73.19 45.18 -16.80
C ASP A 18 -73.76 45.94 -15.58
N GLN A 19 -73.44 45.51 -14.36
CA GLN A 19 -73.92 46.13 -13.13
C GLN A 19 -72.86 47.01 -12.46
N TYR A 20 -72.98 48.33 -12.65
CA TYR A 20 -72.13 49.35 -12.00
C TYR A 20 -72.79 49.99 -10.77
N ALA A 21 -74.08 49.75 -10.54
CA ALA A 21 -74.87 50.41 -9.50
C ALA A 21 -74.43 50.10 -8.04
N GLN A 22 -73.57 49.09 -7.86
CA GLN A 22 -73.06 48.65 -6.57
C GLN A 22 -71.62 49.12 -6.29
N LEU A 23 -70.99 49.88 -7.20
CA LEU A 23 -69.66 50.49 -7.04
C LEU A 23 -69.67 51.80 -6.23
N ASN A 24 -70.45 51.88 -5.15
CA ASN A 24 -70.58 53.12 -4.35
C ASN A 24 -69.40 53.36 -3.40
N SER A 25 -68.37 52.50 -3.44
CA SER A 25 -67.23 52.54 -2.54
C SER A 25 -65.93 52.69 -3.32
N ILE A 26 -65.11 53.67 -2.90
CA ILE A 26 -63.76 53.88 -3.43
C ILE A 26 -62.78 53.27 -2.45
N VAL A 27 -61.97 52.32 -2.93
CA VAL A 27 -60.86 51.78 -2.13
C VAL A 27 -59.79 52.84 -2.03
N THR A 28 -59.49 53.31 -0.82
CA THR A 28 -58.45 54.32 -0.59
C THR A 28 -57.37 53.74 0.29
N GLY A 29 -56.13 53.78 -0.19
CA GLY A 29 -54.94 53.39 0.58
C GLY A 29 -53.88 54.49 0.50
N ARG A 30 -53.01 54.56 1.50
CA ARG A 30 -51.85 55.47 1.50
C ARG A 30 -50.62 54.74 0.98
N VAL A 31 -49.73 55.49 0.34
CA VAL A 31 -48.40 54.98 -0.04
C VAL A 31 -47.68 54.41 1.19
N GLY A 32 -47.20 53.17 1.07
CA GLY A 32 -46.55 52.44 2.16
C GLY A 32 -47.51 51.74 3.13
N ASP A 33 -48.83 51.79 2.90
CA ASP A 33 -49.75 50.91 3.61
C ASP A 33 -49.48 49.46 3.22
N GLU A 34 -49.10 48.65 4.22
CA GLU A 34 -48.92 47.21 4.06
C GLU A 34 -49.97 46.46 4.86
N LYS A 35 -50.62 45.46 4.22
CA LYS A 35 -51.55 44.50 4.85
C LYS A 35 -52.74 45.11 5.59
N SER A 36 -52.96 46.42 5.44
CA SER A 36 -53.97 47.18 6.18
C SER A 36 -55.19 47.48 5.32
N ASN A 37 -55.03 47.49 3.99
CA ASN A 37 -56.10 47.69 3.02
C ASN A 37 -56.72 46.33 2.68
N VAL A 38 -57.89 46.06 3.27
CA VAL A 38 -58.62 44.80 3.14
C VAL A 38 -60.07 45.09 2.73
N VAL A 39 -60.55 44.38 1.72
CA VAL A 39 -61.93 44.45 1.22
C VAL A 39 -62.61 43.09 1.38
N ASN A 40 -63.93 43.10 1.53
CA ASN A 40 -64.75 41.92 1.28
C ASN A 40 -65.23 41.99 -0.16
N VAL A 41 -65.15 40.87 -0.87
CA VAL A 41 -65.50 40.79 -2.29
C VAL A 41 -66.56 39.71 -2.46
N HIS A 42 -67.61 40.07 -3.19
CA HIS A 42 -68.74 39.22 -3.54
C HIS A 42 -68.82 39.15 -5.07
N ILE A 43 -68.56 38.00 -5.66
CA ILE A 43 -68.65 37.81 -7.11
C ILE A 43 -70.07 37.40 -7.48
N VAL A 44 -70.63 38.09 -8.47
CA VAL A 44 -71.96 37.81 -8.99
C VAL A 44 -71.96 37.62 -10.50
N ASP A 45 -72.95 36.89 -11.00
CA ASP A 45 -73.34 36.85 -12.41
C ASP A 45 -74.77 37.39 -12.51
N ASP A 46 -74.92 38.62 -12.99
CA ASP A 46 -76.22 39.31 -13.11
C ASP A 46 -76.99 39.37 -11.78
N GLY A 47 -76.26 39.76 -10.73
CA GLY A 47 -76.77 39.92 -9.37
C GLY A 47 -77.01 38.62 -8.59
N LYS A 48 -76.69 37.44 -9.15
CA LYS A 48 -76.72 36.16 -8.42
C LYS A 48 -75.32 35.75 -7.97
N PRO A 49 -75.14 35.17 -6.77
CA PRO A 49 -73.85 34.63 -6.33
C PRO A 49 -73.22 33.74 -7.39
N TYR A 50 -71.92 33.91 -7.63
CA TYR A 50 -71.16 33.17 -8.64
C TYR A 50 -70.11 32.29 -7.95
N SER A 51 -70.27 30.97 -8.07
CA SER A 51 -69.35 30.01 -7.46
C SER A 51 -67.94 30.12 -8.04
N LEU A 52 -66.96 30.09 -7.14
CA LEU A 52 -65.53 30.09 -7.40
C LEU A 52 -64.89 28.71 -7.11
N THR A 53 -65.70 27.65 -6.95
CA THR A 53 -65.20 26.29 -6.72
C THR A 53 -64.29 25.85 -7.86
N ASN A 54 -63.07 25.39 -7.52
CA ASN A 54 -62.00 25.05 -8.48
C ASN A 54 -61.54 26.22 -9.36
N MET A 55 -61.70 27.46 -8.91
CA MET A 55 -61.21 28.66 -9.60
C MET A 55 -60.14 29.36 -8.78
N HIS A 56 -59.20 30.00 -9.48
CA HIS A 56 -58.19 30.89 -8.93
C HIS A 56 -58.60 32.33 -9.14
N VAL A 57 -58.50 33.13 -8.08
CA VAL A 57 -58.79 34.56 -8.12
C VAL A 57 -57.48 35.34 -8.13
N TYR A 58 -57.37 36.26 -9.07
CA TYR A 58 -56.25 37.19 -9.20
C TYR A 58 -56.78 38.61 -9.15
N PHE A 59 -56.20 39.44 -8.29
CA PHE A 59 -56.31 40.88 -8.42
C PHE A 59 -55.36 41.36 -9.51
N GLU A 60 -55.84 42.20 -10.42
CA GLU A 60 -55.01 42.81 -11.45
C GLU A 60 -55.24 44.31 -11.48
N CYS A 61 -54.14 45.07 -11.42
CA CYS A 61 -54.20 46.52 -11.61
C CYS A 61 -53.02 47.11 -12.37
N VAL A 62 -53.24 48.32 -12.89
CA VAL A 62 -52.19 49.17 -13.43
C VAL A 62 -52.08 50.42 -12.56
N ASN A 63 -50.97 50.57 -11.86
CA ASN A 63 -50.74 51.70 -10.96
C ASN A 63 -50.51 53.02 -11.76
N PRO A 64 -50.45 54.19 -11.09
CA PRO A 64 -50.27 55.48 -11.76
C PRO A 64 -48.94 55.61 -12.55
N LYS A 65 -47.96 54.73 -12.29
CA LYS A 65 -46.69 54.63 -13.03
C LYS A 65 -46.73 53.63 -14.19
N TYR A 66 -47.90 53.12 -14.56
CA TYR A 66 -48.07 52.10 -15.61
C TYR A 66 -47.41 50.76 -15.29
N GLN A 67 -47.16 50.47 -14.01
CA GLN A 67 -46.67 49.16 -13.57
C GLN A 67 -47.87 48.24 -13.29
N VAL A 68 -47.71 46.98 -13.67
CA VAL A 68 -48.73 45.95 -13.49
C VAL A 68 -48.52 45.27 -12.14
N VAL A 69 -49.63 45.09 -11.42
CA VAL A 69 -49.72 44.25 -10.23
C VAL A 69 -50.69 43.13 -10.59
N ARG A 70 -50.25 41.87 -10.48
CA ARG A 70 -51.08 40.67 -10.55
C ARG A 70 -50.83 39.86 -9.29
N ASP A 71 -51.85 39.69 -8.47
CA ASP A 71 -51.70 39.07 -7.15
C ASP A 71 -52.82 38.08 -6.85
N SER A 72 -52.43 36.88 -6.43
CA SER A 72 -53.31 35.84 -5.88
C SER A 72 -53.14 35.69 -4.36
N THR A 73 -52.03 36.15 -3.79
CA THR A 73 -51.65 35.84 -2.41
C THR A 73 -52.46 36.61 -1.37
N GLY A 74 -53.03 37.76 -1.77
CA GLY A 74 -53.94 38.53 -0.93
C GLY A 74 -55.33 37.92 -0.76
N VAL A 75 -55.69 36.90 -1.55
CA VAL A 75 -57.02 36.27 -1.52
C VAL A 75 -57.14 35.32 -0.33
N LYS A 76 -58.18 35.53 0.48
CA LYS A 76 -58.61 34.63 1.53
C LYS A 76 -60.07 34.25 1.27
N MET A 77 -60.26 33.06 0.71
CA MET A 77 -61.61 32.53 0.45
C MET A 77 -62.41 32.42 1.75
N ILE A 78 -63.65 32.92 1.71
CA ILE A 78 -64.60 32.85 2.82
C ILE A 78 -65.67 31.79 2.50
N ASP A 79 -66.26 31.87 1.31
CA ASP A 79 -67.21 30.89 0.79
C ASP A 79 -67.07 30.80 -0.73
N GLU A 80 -66.53 29.67 -1.20
CA GLU A 80 -66.33 29.43 -2.64
C GLU A 80 -67.62 29.11 -3.40
N GLU A 81 -68.66 28.62 -2.72
CA GLU A 81 -69.93 28.29 -3.39
C GLU A 81 -70.70 29.56 -3.73
N THR A 82 -70.61 30.59 -2.89
CA THR A 82 -71.26 31.89 -3.10
C THR A 82 -70.36 32.94 -3.76
N GLY A 83 -69.06 32.69 -3.86
CA GLY A 83 -68.11 33.61 -4.48
C GLY A 83 -67.65 34.74 -3.57
N ASP A 84 -67.59 34.47 -2.26
CA ASP A 84 -67.25 35.42 -1.22
C ASP A 84 -65.81 35.22 -0.74
N PHE A 85 -65.01 36.29 -0.75
CA PHE A 85 -63.65 36.26 -0.25
C PHE A 85 -63.22 37.60 0.36
N GLU A 86 -62.23 37.55 1.25
CA GLU A 86 -61.50 38.74 1.68
C GLU A 86 -60.28 38.93 0.79
N TYR A 87 -59.99 40.16 0.39
CA TYR A 87 -58.78 40.47 -0.35
C TYR A 87 -57.95 41.53 0.35
N THR A 88 -56.67 41.22 0.57
CA THR A 88 -55.67 42.14 1.12
C THR A 88 -54.79 42.64 -0.02
N PHE A 89 -54.82 43.93 -0.29
CA PHE A 89 -54.01 44.50 -1.36
C PHE A 89 -52.51 44.46 -1.03
N PRO A 90 -51.65 44.08 -1.99
CA PRO A 90 -50.20 44.18 -1.84
C PRO A 90 -49.77 45.65 -1.87
N ALA A 91 -48.62 45.96 -1.24
CA ALA A 91 -48.10 47.32 -1.09
C ALA A 91 -47.87 48.01 -2.45
N GLU A 92 -47.53 47.20 -3.45
CA GLU A 92 -47.28 47.56 -4.84
C GLU A 92 -48.51 48.22 -5.50
N THR A 93 -49.73 47.87 -5.05
CA THR A 93 -50.98 48.53 -5.46
C THR A 93 -50.97 50.01 -5.13
N PHE A 94 -50.51 50.37 -3.93
CA PHE A 94 -50.48 51.74 -3.42
C PHE A 94 -49.10 52.38 -3.54
N SER A 95 -48.21 51.81 -4.36
CA SER A 95 -46.80 52.23 -4.42
C SER A 95 -46.59 53.68 -4.86
N THR A 96 -47.49 54.25 -5.66
CA THR A 96 -47.42 55.64 -6.14
C THR A 96 -48.74 56.35 -5.89
N THR A 97 -48.67 57.62 -5.47
CA THR A 97 -49.86 58.50 -5.34
C THR A 97 -50.60 58.66 -6.68
N GLY A 98 -51.92 58.54 -6.66
CA GLY A 98 -52.79 58.78 -7.81
C GLY A 98 -53.96 57.80 -7.89
N GLU A 99 -54.81 58.01 -8.89
CA GLU A 99 -55.86 57.06 -9.22
C GLU A 99 -55.25 55.85 -9.93
N ILE A 100 -55.63 54.64 -9.49
CA ILE A 100 -55.23 53.41 -10.17
C ILE A 100 -55.93 53.38 -11.53
N ILE A 101 -55.17 53.19 -12.61
CA ILE A 101 -55.63 53.34 -13.99
C ILE A 101 -56.68 52.30 -14.34
N ARG A 102 -56.52 51.09 -13.80
CA ARG A 102 -57.42 49.95 -13.99
C ARG A 102 -57.24 49.00 -12.82
N ALA A 103 -58.33 48.49 -12.25
CA ALA A 103 -58.32 47.49 -11.21
C ALA A 103 -59.55 46.58 -11.33
N TYR A 104 -59.35 45.27 -11.37
CA TYR A 104 -60.40 44.25 -11.44
C TYR A 104 -59.92 42.94 -10.81
N PHE A 105 -60.85 42.00 -10.60
CA PHE A 105 -60.49 40.61 -10.32
C PHE A 105 -60.64 39.75 -11.58
N ALA A 106 -59.63 38.91 -11.84
CA ALA A 106 -59.67 37.84 -12.82
C ALA A 106 -59.95 36.51 -12.09
N ILE A 107 -60.76 35.68 -12.72
CA ILE A 107 -61.16 34.35 -12.23
C ILE A 107 -60.74 33.37 -13.31
N GLU A 108 -59.86 32.46 -12.97
CA GLU A 108 -59.24 31.52 -13.89
C GLU A 108 -59.42 30.08 -13.40
N ASP A 109 -59.60 29.13 -14.31
CA ASP A 109 -59.38 27.71 -13.97
C ASP A 109 -57.93 27.32 -14.28
N GLU A 110 -57.57 26.07 -13.99
CA GLU A 110 -56.20 25.57 -14.24
C GLU A 110 -55.86 25.41 -15.74
N ILE A 111 -56.82 25.51 -16.66
CA ILE A 111 -56.69 25.00 -18.04
C ILE A 111 -56.89 26.10 -19.10
N GLU A 112 -58.10 26.65 -19.25
CA GLU A 112 -58.44 27.56 -20.35
C GLU A 112 -59.50 28.63 -20.00
N PHE A 113 -60.22 28.51 -18.88
CA PHE A 113 -61.25 29.48 -18.52
C PHE A 113 -60.63 30.73 -17.92
N ARG A 114 -61.08 31.89 -18.41
CA ARG A 114 -60.82 33.18 -17.77
C ARG A 114 -62.04 34.09 -17.88
N ALA A 115 -62.51 34.55 -16.73
CA ALA A 115 -63.47 35.64 -16.61
C ALA A 115 -62.85 36.80 -15.83
N THR A 116 -63.46 37.99 -15.95
CA THR A 116 -63.05 39.17 -15.17
C THR A 116 -64.27 39.94 -14.70
N THR A 117 -64.13 40.64 -13.59
CA THR A 117 -65.13 41.60 -13.12
C THR A 117 -65.08 42.90 -13.93
N GLN A 118 -66.03 43.80 -13.68
CA GLN A 118 -65.89 45.21 -14.03
C GLN A 118 -64.76 45.87 -13.25
N ASN A 119 -64.29 47.02 -13.75
CA ASN A 119 -63.33 47.83 -13.02
C ASN A 119 -63.97 48.47 -11.79
N PHE A 120 -63.21 48.60 -10.70
CA PHE A 120 -63.61 49.36 -9.50
C PHE A 120 -62.57 50.43 -9.15
N PRO A 121 -62.99 51.57 -8.55
CA PRO A 121 -62.09 52.68 -8.29
C PRO A 121 -61.19 52.42 -7.07
N ILE A 122 -59.89 52.63 -7.28
CA ILE A 122 -58.86 52.62 -6.21
C ILE A 122 -58.06 53.93 -6.29
N VAL A 123 -57.81 54.55 -5.14
CA VAL A 123 -57.01 55.77 -5.01
C VAL A 123 -55.87 55.54 -4.03
N SER A 124 -54.65 55.83 -4.48
CA SER A 124 -53.48 55.91 -3.62
C SER A 124 -53.18 57.35 -3.22
N ILE A 125 -53.08 57.63 -1.93
CA ILE A 125 -52.78 58.97 -1.38
C ILE A 125 -51.34 59.03 -0.84
N SER A 126 -50.71 60.21 -0.90
CA SER A 126 -49.29 60.36 -0.54
C SER A 126 -48.98 60.04 0.92
N ASN A 127 -47.83 59.43 1.18
CA ASN A 127 -47.25 59.38 2.52
C ASN A 127 -46.72 60.76 2.95
N ALA A 128 -46.19 60.86 4.16
CA ALA A 128 -45.62 62.12 4.67
C ALA A 128 -44.25 62.48 4.07
N THR A 129 -43.69 61.64 3.21
CA THR A 129 -42.34 61.80 2.65
C THR A 129 -42.40 62.27 1.20
N ASP A 130 -42.39 61.34 0.27
CA ASP A 130 -42.09 61.51 -1.15
C ASP A 130 -43.26 61.05 -2.04
N GLY A 131 -44.34 60.54 -1.45
CA GLY A 131 -45.54 60.12 -2.15
C GLY A 131 -45.33 58.88 -3.03
N ASN A 132 -44.25 58.13 -2.82
CA ASN A 132 -43.96 56.89 -3.52
C ASN A 132 -43.10 55.93 -2.68
N ILE A 133 -43.24 54.62 -2.91
CA ILE A 133 -42.23 53.61 -2.50
C ILE A 133 -41.59 53.00 -3.74
N GLU A 134 -40.37 52.50 -3.60
CA GLU A 134 -39.70 51.80 -4.70
C GLU A 134 -40.42 50.47 -4.93
N SER A 135 -41.00 50.32 -6.12
CA SER A 135 -41.82 49.16 -6.50
C SER A 135 -41.74 49.00 -8.03
N GLY A 136 -41.74 47.75 -8.48
CA GLY A 136 -41.66 47.34 -9.87
C GLY A 136 -42.98 46.78 -10.41
N GLN A 137 -42.90 46.00 -11.49
CA GLN A 137 -44.00 45.09 -11.80
C GLN A 137 -44.05 44.01 -10.72
N TYR A 138 -45.25 43.67 -10.27
CA TYR A 138 -45.46 42.67 -9.23
C TYR A 138 -46.35 41.56 -9.78
N ILE A 139 -45.83 40.34 -9.76
CA ILE A 139 -46.60 39.13 -10.10
C ILE A 139 -46.33 38.13 -8.98
N SER A 140 -47.33 37.87 -8.13
CA SER A 140 -47.16 37.07 -6.91
C SER A 140 -46.58 35.68 -7.17
N ASP A 141 -47.04 35.01 -8.23
CA ASP A 141 -46.59 33.65 -8.58
C ASP A 141 -45.10 33.64 -8.99
N LEU A 142 -44.63 34.73 -9.62
CA LEU A 142 -43.22 34.89 -9.98
C LEU A 142 -42.37 35.14 -8.73
N GLU A 143 -42.85 35.95 -7.79
CA GLU A 143 -42.19 36.18 -6.50
C GLU A 143 -42.09 34.88 -5.69
N GLU A 144 -43.13 34.05 -5.69
CA GLU A 144 -43.07 32.73 -5.07
C GLU A 144 -42.02 31.84 -5.73
N LEU A 145 -41.98 31.79 -7.06
CA LEU A 145 -40.99 31.02 -7.80
C LEU A 145 -39.55 31.47 -7.50
N ILE A 146 -39.29 32.78 -7.45
CA ILE A 146 -37.99 33.35 -7.08
C ILE A 146 -37.61 32.94 -5.66
N ASN A 147 -38.55 33.00 -4.71
CA ASN A 147 -38.30 32.58 -3.33
C ASN A 147 -38.01 31.08 -3.20
N GLN A 148 -38.72 30.23 -3.96
CA GLN A 148 -38.45 28.80 -4.00
C GLN A 148 -37.06 28.52 -4.61
N ALA A 149 -36.69 29.20 -5.69
CA ALA A 149 -35.36 29.09 -6.30
C ALA A 149 -34.24 29.51 -5.33
N ASN A 150 -34.42 30.60 -4.60
CA ASN A 150 -33.45 31.04 -3.59
C ASN A 150 -33.30 30.02 -2.45
N LYS A 151 -34.39 29.42 -1.97
CA LYS A 151 -34.33 28.33 -0.98
C LYS A 151 -33.56 27.12 -1.50
N LEU A 152 -33.77 26.75 -2.76
CA LEU A 152 -33.02 25.65 -3.40
C LEU A 152 -31.53 25.97 -3.49
N ILE A 153 -31.15 27.20 -3.84
CA ILE A 153 -29.75 27.63 -3.88
C ILE A 153 -29.10 27.51 -2.49
N GLU A 154 -29.77 27.97 -1.44
CA GLU A 154 -29.25 27.84 -0.07
C GLU A 154 -29.10 26.37 0.35
N HIS A 155 -30.08 25.52 0.03
CA HIS A 155 -29.98 24.09 0.30
C HIS A 155 -28.81 23.42 -0.43
N ILE A 156 -28.54 23.80 -1.69
CA ILE A 156 -27.39 23.30 -2.46
C ILE A 156 -26.07 23.71 -1.79
N LYS A 157 -25.95 24.94 -1.28
CA LYS A 157 -24.76 25.39 -0.55
C LYS A 157 -24.52 24.59 0.73
N GLU A 158 -25.58 24.24 1.46
CA GLU A 158 -25.50 23.40 2.64
C GLU A 158 -24.98 21.99 2.30
N LEU A 159 -25.52 21.38 1.24
CA LEU A 159 -25.08 20.07 0.75
C LEU A 159 -23.62 20.09 0.27
N GLU A 160 -23.18 21.15 -0.41
CA GLU A 160 -21.80 21.31 -0.85
C GLU A 160 -20.85 21.34 0.36
N LYS A 161 -21.21 22.09 1.40
CA LYS A 161 -20.43 22.16 2.64
C LYS A 161 -20.33 20.80 3.35
N GLU A 162 -21.43 20.04 3.39
CA GLU A 162 -21.45 18.69 3.96
C GLU A 162 -20.56 17.73 3.15
N ALA A 163 -20.64 17.76 1.82
CA ALA A 163 -19.81 16.93 0.95
C ALA A 163 -18.30 17.21 1.14
N VAL A 164 -17.91 18.48 1.27
CA VAL A 164 -16.51 18.86 1.56
C VAL A 164 -16.06 18.31 2.91
N SER A 165 -16.92 18.38 3.94
CA SER A 165 -16.60 17.86 5.28
C SER A 165 -16.37 16.35 5.27
N ILE A 166 -17.15 15.58 4.50
CA ILE A 166 -16.98 14.13 4.36
C ILE A 166 -15.63 13.82 3.72
N VAL A 167 -15.27 14.53 2.65
CA VAL A 167 -13.97 14.34 1.97
C VAL A 167 -12.81 14.65 2.91
N ASP A 168 -12.91 15.71 3.73
CA ASP A 168 -11.88 16.04 4.73
C ASP A 168 -11.73 14.96 5.80
N GLU A 169 -12.84 14.38 6.27
CA GLU A 169 -12.83 13.29 7.25
C GLU A 169 -12.21 12.02 6.67
N GLU A 170 -12.57 11.63 5.44
CA GLU A 170 -11.96 10.49 4.75
C GLU A 170 -10.45 10.71 4.51
N LEU A 171 -10.03 11.91 4.12
CA LEU A 171 -8.62 12.24 3.95
C LEU A 171 -7.84 12.14 5.26
N ASN A 172 -8.44 12.48 6.40
CA ASN A 172 -7.83 12.31 7.71
C ASN A 172 -7.65 10.83 8.06
N ILE A 173 -8.69 10.01 7.85
CA ILE A 173 -8.61 8.56 8.06
C ILE A 173 -7.51 7.94 7.18
N ILE A 174 -7.44 8.32 5.90
CA ILE A 174 -6.40 7.85 4.99
C ILE A 174 -5.01 8.28 5.48
N ARG A 175 -4.85 9.54 5.91
CA ARG A 175 -3.58 10.05 6.44
C ARG A 175 -3.12 9.25 7.66
N ASP A 176 -4.03 8.97 8.59
CA ASP A 176 -3.74 8.19 9.79
C ASP A 176 -3.36 6.75 9.45
N HIS A 177 -4.05 6.12 8.49
CA HIS A 177 -3.70 4.79 8.00
C HIS A 177 -2.31 4.77 7.38
N VAL A 178 -2.00 5.72 6.50
CA VAL A 178 -0.68 5.84 5.85
C VAL A 178 0.43 6.05 6.89
N ASN A 179 0.21 6.89 7.90
CA ASN A 179 1.16 7.10 8.98
C ASN A 179 1.43 5.82 9.77
N LYS A 180 0.37 5.06 10.08
CA LYS A 180 0.50 3.76 10.76
C LYS A 180 1.28 2.75 9.91
N MET A 181 0.99 2.66 8.61
CA MET A 181 1.75 1.79 7.70
C MET A 181 3.22 2.19 7.63
N LEU A 182 3.52 3.49 7.60
CA LEU A 182 4.90 3.99 7.61
C LEU A 182 5.64 3.59 8.90
N GLU A 183 4.98 3.68 10.05
CA GLU A 183 5.54 3.26 11.33
C GLU A 183 5.80 1.74 11.37
N GLU A 184 4.86 0.93 10.88
CA GLU A 184 5.02 -0.52 10.76
C GLU A 184 6.20 -0.89 9.85
N ILE A 185 6.34 -0.22 8.70
CA ILE A 185 7.46 -0.40 7.78
C ILE A 185 8.78 -0.04 8.47
N GLN A 186 8.85 1.12 9.13
CA GLN A 186 10.05 1.57 9.84
C GLN A 186 10.49 0.55 10.90
N ASN A 187 9.54 0.04 11.70
CA ASN A 187 9.83 -0.98 12.71
C ASN A 187 10.33 -2.28 12.06
N SER A 188 9.71 -2.74 10.97
CA SER A 188 10.14 -3.96 10.27
C SER A 188 11.56 -3.83 9.68
N VAL A 189 11.90 -2.64 9.16
CA VAL A 189 13.23 -2.34 8.63
C VAL A 189 14.27 -2.34 9.73
N GLU A 190 13.98 -1.76 10.90
CA GLU A 190 14.92 -1.75 12.02
C GLU A 190 15.18 -3.17 12.54
N VAL A 191 14.13 -3.99 12.70
CA VAL A 191 14.27 -5.40 13.10
C VAL A 191 15.12 -6.19 12.09
N ALA A 192 14.86 -6.00 10.79
CA ALA A 192 15.64 -6.67 9.75
C ALA A 192 17.12 -6.24 9.77
N LYS A 193 17.38 -4.95 9.99
CA LYS A 193 18.73 -4.40 10.12
C LYS A 193 19.47 -5.00 11.32
N GLU A 194 18.86 -5.04 12.49
CA GLU A 194 19.45 -5.65 13.69
C GLU A 194 19.79 -7.14 13.48
N SER A 195 18.91 -7.88 12.79
CA SER A 195 19.14 -9.29 12.45
C SER A 195 20.33 -9.47 11.50
N ILE A 196 20.45 -8.59 10.49
CA ILE A 196 21.58 -8.60 9.55
C ILE A 196 22.88 -8.26 10.28
N GLU A 197 22.90 -7.23 11.13
CA GLU A 197 24.07 -6.85 11.93
C GLU A 197 24.55 -7.98 12.85
N THR A 198 23.61 -8.73 13.45
CA THR A 198 23.93 -9.90 14.27
C THR A 198 24.57 -11.00 13.43
N SER A 199 23.99 -11.31 12.27
CA SER A 199 24.53 -12.32 11.35
C SER A 199 25.93 -11.96 10.85
N ILE A 200 26.18 -10.67 10.56
CA ILE A 200 27.51 -10.18 10.17
C ILE A 200 28.54 -10.45 11.28
N LYS A 201 28.23 -10.13 12.54
CA LYS A 201 29.13 -10.38 13.68
C LYS A 201 29.46 -11.87 13.84
N GLU A 202 28.47 -12.75 13.66
CA GLU A 202 28.70 -14.20 13.72
C GLU A 202 29.65 -14.67 12.61
N ILE A 203 29.48 -14.17 11.39
CA ILE A 203 30.36 -14.46 10.26
C ILE A 203 31.78 -13.95 10.53
N GLU A 204 31.93 -12.74 11.07
CA GLU A 204 33.24 -12.17 11.43
C GLU A 204 34.00 -13.07 12.42
N ILE A 205 33.32 -13.57 13.44
CA ILE A 205 33.90 -14.49 14.43
C ILE A 205 34.34 -15.81 13.76
N LEU A 206 33.51 -16.37 12.88
CA LEU A 206 33.84 -17.60 12.15
C LEU A 206 35.06 -17.40 11.24
N VAL A 207 35.13 -16.29 10.52
CA VAL A 207 36.27 -15.94 9.65
C VAL A 207 37.56 -15.80 10.46
N GLN A 208 37.51 -15.10 11.60
CA GLN A 208 38.67 -14.98 12.51
C GLN A 208 39.13 -16.36 13.02
N GLY A 209 38.18 -17.23 13.37
CA GLY A 209 38.47 -18.61 13.79
C GLY A 209 39.15 -19.43 12.69
N LEU A 210 38.70 -19.30 11.44
CA LEU A 210 39.32 -19.97 10.29
C LEU A 210 40.72 -19.43 9.98
N GLN A 211 40.90 -18.11 10.02
CA GLN A 211 42.22 -17.49 9.84
C GLN A 211 43.24 -18.01 10.86
N LYS A 212 42.84 -18.13 12.13
CA LYS A 212 43.71 -18.70 13.17
C LYS A 212 44.10 -20.15 12.86
N LYS A 213 43.14 -20.99 12.49
CA LYS A 213 43.42 -22.39 12.14
C LYS A 213 44.34 -22.51 10.92
N LEU A 214 44.21 -21.63 9.93
CA LEU A 214 45.08 -21.60 8.76
C LEU A 214 46.52 -21.26 9.17
N LEU A 215 46.70 -20.27 10.06
CA LEU A 215 48.02 -19.91 10.60
C LEU A 215 48.65 -21.06 11.40
N ASP A 216 47.85 -21.73 12.24
CA ASP A 216 48.32 -22.89 13.01
C ASP A 216 48.78 -24.02 12.06
N LEU A 217 48.03 -24.30 11.00
CA LEU A 217 48.39 -25.29 9.99
C LEU A 217 49.65 -24.90 9.18
N GLU A 218 49.78 -23.63 8.80
CA GLU A 218 50.99 -23.12 8.15
C GLU A 218 52.22 -23.38 9.02
N ASN A 219 52.13 -23.11 10.33
CA ASN A 219 53.20 -23.38 11.27
C ASN A 219 53.53 -24.87 11.41
N GLU A 220 52.52 -25.74 11.47
CA GLU A 220 52.71 -27.21 11.52
C GLU A 220 53.42 -27.73 10.25
N ILE A 221 53.03 -27.23 9.07
CA ILE A 221 53.67 -27.59 7.80
C ILE A 221 55.14 -27.15 7.79
N GLN A 222 55.45 -25.94 8.24
CA GLN A 222 56.84 -25.46 8.32
C GLN A 222 57.69 -26.35 9.24
N GLN A 223 57.16 -26.73 10.41
CA GLN A 223 57.85 -27.65 11.32
C GLN A 223 58.09 -29.02 10.68
N MET A 224 57.13 -29.56 9.93
CA MET A 224 57.31 -30.81 9.21
C MET A 224 58.40 -30.73 8.14
N ILE A 225 58.44 -29.63 7.38
CA ILE A 225 59.49 -29.39 6.38
C ILE A 225 60.87 -29.41 7.05
N GLU A 226 61.04 -28.65 8.14
CA GLU A 226 62.31 -28.62 8.89
C GLU A 226 62.74 -30.01 9.40
N ILE A 227 61.80 -30.82 9.89
CA ILE A 227 62.07 -32.18 10.36
C ILE A 227 62.54 -33.08 9.21
N VAL A 228 61.93 -32.98 8.04
CA VAL A 228 62.28 -33.78 6.86
C VAL A 228 63.66 -33.40 6.33
N GLU A 229 63.96 -32.10 6.26
CA GLU A 229 65.25 -31.57 5.83
C GLU A 229 66.38 -31.98 6.80
N ASN A 230 66.17 -31.82 8.12
CA ASN A 230 67.20 -32.11 9.12
C ASN A 230 67.45 -33.62 9.34
N ASN A 231 66.46 -34.48 9.13
CA ASN A 231 66.61 -35.94 9.29
C ASN A 231 67.14 -36.66 8.03
N GLY A 232 67.54 -35.91 6.99
CA GLY A 232 68.21 -36.45 5.81
C GLY A 232 67.33 -37.36 4.93
N ALA A 233 66.01 -37.25 5.06
CA ALA A 233 65.06 -38.05 4.28
C ALA A 233 64.96 -37.59 2.80
N LEU A 234 65.40 -36.37 2.50
CA LEU A 234 65.53 -35.81 1.15
C LEU A 234 66.96 -35.33 0.91
N LYS A 235 67.50 -35.61 -0.28
CA LYS A 235 68.76 -35.00 -0.74
C LYS A 235 68.48 -33.62 -1.33
N THR A 236 69.25 -32.62 -0.92
CA THR A 236 69.13 -31.22 -1.39
C THR A 236 69.59 -31.01 -2.85
N ASP A 237 70.04 -32.07 -3.53
CA ASP A 237 70.58 -32.04 -4.89
C ASP A 237 69.58 -32.42 -6.00
N GLY A 238 68.33 -32.77 -5.64
CA GLY A 238 67.28 -33.14 -6.60
C GLY A 238 67.36 -34.57 -7.16
N SER A 239 68.20 -35.44 -6.59
CA SER A 239 68.31 -36.84 -7.03
C SER A 239 67.27 -37.77 -6.40
N ASN A 240 66.63 -38.63 -7.22
CA ASN A 240 65.63 -39.63 -6.78
C ASN A 240 66.25 -40.92 -6.19
N VAL A 241 67.54 -40.92 -5.86
CA VAL A 241 68.26 -42.13 -5.42
C VAL A 241 68.52 -42.06 -3.91
N MET A 242 67.69 -42.79 -3.15
CA MET A 242 67.94 -43.03 -1.72
C MET A 242 69.25 -43.82 -1.55
N THR A 243 70.18 -43.27 -0.79
CA THR A 243 71.42 -43.95 -0.39
C THR A 243 71.43 -44.07 1.12
N GLY A 244 71.51 -45.29 1.64
CA GLY A 244 71.57 -45.56 3.07
C GLY A 244 72.47 -46.77 3.37
N THR A 245 72.95 -46.85 4.61
CA THR A 245 73.82 -47.94 5.09
C THR A 245 72.99 -48.88 5.96
N PHE A 246 72.83 -50.13 5.55
CA PHE A 246 72.23 -51.17 6.40
C PHE A 246 73.28 -51.69 7.38
N LYS A 247 73.07 -51.45 8.68
CA LYS A 247 73.93 -51.97 9.75
C LYS A 247 73.28 -53.22 10.36
N SER A 248 73.73 -54.39 9.94
CA SER A 248 73.36 -55.64 10.61
C SER A 248 74.14 -55.76 11.92
N ILE A 249 73.43 -55.98 13.03
CA ILE A 249 74.03 -56.35 14.32
C ILE A 249 74.18 -57.88 14.47
N SER A 250 73.70 -58.64 13.49
CA SER A 250 73.88 -60.09 13.42
C SER A 250 75.25 -60.44 12.85
N THR A 251 75.93 -61.40 13.46
CA THR A 251 77.22 -61.96 13.00
C THR A 251 77.09 -62.85 11.76
N THR A 252 75.87 -63.14 11.29
CA THR A 252 75.68 -63.85 10.03
C THR A 252 75.62 -62.86 8.85
N PRO A 253 76.57 -62.91 7.90
CA PRO A 253 76.48 -62.12 6.68
C PRO A 253 75.24 -62.54 5.87
N PHE A 254 74.62 -61.57 5.17
CA PHE A 254 73.51 -61.82 4.24
C PHE A 254 73.85 -62.99 3.30
N GLN A 255 73.04 -64.05 3.33
CA GLN A 255 73.16 -65.18 2.41
C GLN A 255 72.28 -64.93 1.19
N PHE A 256 72.87 -64.93 -0.01
CA PHE A 256 72.14 -64.86 -1.27
C PHE A 256 72.15 -66.26 -1.91
N GLY A 257 70.97 -66.82 -2.16
CA GLY A 257 70.84 -68.11 -2.84
C GLY A 257 71.17 -67.98 -4.33
N GLU A 258 72.13 -68.75 -4.81
CA GLU A 258 72.51 -68.78 -6.24
C GLU A 258 71.38 -69.35 -7.11
N LYS A 259 70.93 -68.55 -8.07
CA LYS A 259 70.38 -69.07 -9.33
C LYS A 259 71.24 -68.50 -10.47
N ALA A 260 72.35 -69.19 -10.71
CA ALA A 260 73.27 -69.05 -11.85
C ALA A 260 73.91 -67.67 -12.11
N GLU A 261 75.25 -67.63 -12.01
CA GLU A 261 76.17 -66.67 -12.63
C GLU A 261 76.22 -65.21 -12.10
N VAL A 262 76.16 -65.00 -10.78
CA VAL A 262 76.55 -63.71 -10.19
C VAL A 262 77.76 -63.89 -9.27
N TRP A 263 78.95 -63.51 -9.75
CA TRP A 263 80.16 -63.48 -8.94
C TRP A 263 80.07 -62.33 -7.92
N PHE A 264 80.03 -62.64 -6.62
CA PHE A 264 80.26 -61.66 -5.56
C PHE A 264 81.62 -61.89 -4.92
N ARG A 265 82.40 -60.81 -4.75
CA ARG A 265 83.66 -60.82 -3.99
C ARG A 265 83.38 -60.14 -2.64
N GLN A 266 83.50 -60.90 -1.56
CA GLN A 266 83.57 -60.35 -0.21
C GLN A 266 85.03 -59.94 0.05
N ILE A 267 85.25 -58.67 0.36
CA ILE A 267 86.58 -58.18 0.79
C ILE A 267 86.50 -57.90 2.28
N LEU A 268 87.35 -58.59 3.05
CA LEU A 268 87.65 -58.22 4.43
C LEU A 268 88.64 -57.07 4.41
N ALA A 269 88.18 -55.86 4.75
CA ALA A 269 89.09 -54.77 5.07
C ALA A 269 89.65 -54.95 6.50
N ALA A 270 90.82 -54.37 6.77
CA ALA A 270 91.63 -54.57 7.99
C ALA A 270 90.95 -54.20 9.33
N ASN A 271 89.70 -53.74 9.28
CA ASN A 271 88.87 -53.25 10.37
C ASN A 271 87.56 -54.05 10.54
N ASN A 272 87.51 -55.30 10.08
CA ASN A 272 86.33 -56.20 10.20
C ASN A 272 85.05 -55.67 9.54
N VAL A 273 85.18 -54.75 8.60
CA VAL A 273 84.06 -54.24 7.79
C VAL A 273 83.99 -55.06 6.50
N HIS A 274 82.83 -55.67 6.26
CA HIS A 274 82.57 -56.41 5.02
C HIS A 274 82.05 -55.47 3.94
N TRP A 275 82.77 -55.39 2.83
CA TRP A 275 82.30 -54.67 1.64
C TRP A 275 81.79 -55.68 0.61
N PHE A 276 80.67 -55.33 -0.01
CA PHE A 276 80.07 -56.09 -1.11
C PHE A 276 80.03 -55.19 -2.35
N GLN A 277 80.63 -55.65 -3.45
CA GLN A 277 80.60 -54.96 -4.72
C GLN A 277 79.90 -55.84 -5.75
N THR A 278 78.79 -55.35 -6.31
CA THR A 278 78.08 -56.01 -7.41
C THR A 278 78.33 -55.26 -8.72
N LYS A 279 78.41 -56.00 -9.82
CA LYS A 279 78.61 -55.42 -11.16
C LYS A 279 77.30 -54.89 -11.78
N ALA A 280 76.15 -55.33 -11.26
CA ALA A 280 74.82 -54.92 -11.68
C ALA A 280 74.05 -54.27 -10.51
N PRO A 281 73.04 -53.41 -10.77
CA PRO A 281 72.15 -52.89 -9.74
C PRO A 281 71.50 -54.03 -8.96
N LEU A 282 71.56 -53.97 -7.63
CA LEU A 282 70.88 -54.92 -6.76
C LEU A 282 69.37 -54.68 -6.82
N ILE A 283 68.62 -55.65 -7.33
CA ILE A 283 67.15 -55.65 -7.28
C ILE A 283 66.73 -56.62 -6.17
N PHE A 284 66.12 -56.09 -5.11
CA PHE A 284 65.54 -56.92 -4.06
C PHE A 284 64.11 -57.29 -4.46
N SER A 285 63.83 -58.58 -4.67
CA SER A 285 62.47 -59.08 -4.88
C SER A 285 62.15 -60.15 -3.83
N GLY A 286 60.96 -60.06 -3.23
CA GLY A 286 60.51 -61.02 -2.22
C GLY A 286 60.20 -62.37 -2.85
N ILE A 287 60.90 -63.42 -2.42
CA ILE A 287 60.67 -64.79 -2.88
C ILE A 287 59.63 -65.47 -1.98
N SER A 288 58.61 -66.07 -2.59
CA SER A 288 57.64 -66.99 -1.98
C SER A 288 57.59 -68.21 -2.91
N THR A 289 57.93 -69.44 -2.54
CA THR A 289 57.41 -70.27 -1.44
C THR A 289 58.38 -71.45 -1.18
N VAL A 290 58.97 -71.59 0.02
CA VAL A 290 59.83 -72.73 0.49
C VAL A 290 61.33 -72.64 0.09
N PRO A 291 62.30 -73.12 0.91
CA PRO A 291 62.56 -72.93 2.34
C PRO A 291 63.85 -72.13 2.62
N GLY A 292 63.82 -71.36 3.72
CA GLY A 292 64.95 -70.71 4.37
C GLY A 292 64.38 -69.70 5.37
N GLU A 293 65.03 -69.49 6.52
CA GLU A 293 64.67 -68.44 7.48
C GLU A 293 65.04 -67.04 6.94
N GLY A 294 64.58 -66.74 5.72
CA GLY A 294 64.62 -65.42 5.12
C GLY A 294 63.47 -64.59 5.66
N VAL A 295 63.76 -63.39 6.12
CA VAL A 295 62.79 -62.43 6.65
C VAL A 295 61.77 -62.09 5.55
N ASN A 296 60.55 -62.61 5.72
CA ASN A 296 59.42 -62.25 4.89
C ASN A 296 58.98 -60.82 5.28
N PHE A 297 59.20 -59.82 4.42
CA PHE A 297 58.69 -58.46 4.65
C PHE A 297 57.18 -58.40 4.36
N LYS A 298 56.38 -59.17 5.11
CA LYS A 298 54.94 -58.93 5.29
C LYS A 298 54.73 -57.87 6.37
N GLN A 299 55.40 -56.72 6.26
CA GLN A 299 55.18 -55.62 7.17
C GLN A 299 54.34 -54.57 6.45
N LYS A 300 53.21 -54.18 7.05
CA LYS A 300 52.36 -53.07 6.56
C LYS A 300 53.12 -51.74 6.51
N TYR A 301 54.24 -51.67 7.24
CA TYR A 301 55.04 -50.48 7.44
C TYR A 301 56.52 -50.83 7.24
N LEU A 302 57.29 -49.92 6.66
CA LEU A 302 58.74 -49.91 6.63
C LEU A 302 59.21 -48.96 7.74
N ARG A 303 59.94 -49.48 8.72
CA ARG A 303 60.50 -48.64 9.78
C ARG A 303 61.78 -47.95 9.28
N LEU A 304 61.73 -46.63 9.15
CA LEU A 304 62.86 -45.77 8.78
C LEU A 304 63.15 -44.84 9.96
N ASN A 305 64.37 -44.88 10.50
CA ASN A 305 64.80 -44.08 11.67
C ASN A 305 63.79 -44.10 12.82
N ASP A 306 63.42 -45.31 13.29
CA ASP A 306 62.47 -45.56 14.38
C ASP A 306 61.01 -45.11 14.15
N LYS A 307 60.65 -44.72 12.92
CA LYS A 307 59.28 -44.38 12.53
C LYS A 307 58.72 -45.34 11.47
N ASP A 308 57.47 -45.75 11.63
CA ASP A 308 56.78 -46.66 10.73
C ASP A 308 56.18 -45.91 9.52
N VAL A 309 56.59 -46.27 8.31
CA VAL A 309 56.13 -45.67 7.04
C VAL A 309 55.35 -46.70 6.21
N LEU A 310 54.10 -46.42 5.85
CA LEU A 310 53.25 -47.37 5.10
C LEU A 310 53.83 -47.70 3.71
N VAL A 311 53.93 -48.99 3.38
CA VAL A 311 54.40 -49.43 2.05
C VAL A 311 53.20 -49.79 1.18
N LYS A 312 52.99 -48.96 0.15
CA LYS A 312 52.10 -49.10 -1.02
C LYS A 312 51.15 -50.32 -1.00
N GLY A 313 49.95 -50.11 -0.44
CA GLY A 313 48.85 -51.09 -0.44
C GLY A 313 47.48 -50.47 -0.10
N ASP A 314 47.43 -49.46 0.76
CA ASP A 314 46.15 -48.86 1.22
C ASP A 314 45.83 -47.46 0.65
N ILE A 315 46.71 -46.86 -0.17
CA ILE A 315 46.40 -45.57 -0.84
C ILE A 315 45.18 -45.71 -1.76
N GLN A 316 45.00 -46.89 -2.37
CA GLN A 316 43.91 -47.13 -3.32
C GLN A 316 42.53 -47.10 -2.63
N GLY A 317 42.42 -47.58 -1.39
CA GLY A 317 41.18 -47.50 -0.61
C GLY A 317 40.87 -46.10 -0.09
N ALA A 318 41.88 -45.30 0.25
CA ALA A 318 41.70 -43.90 0.68
C ALA A 318 41.34 -42.99 -0.51
N MET A 319 41.97 -43.18 -1.67
CA MET A 319 41.64 -42.44 -2.88
C MET A 319 40.29 -42.83 -3.47
N GLU A 320 39.83 -44.08 -3.30
CA GLU A 320 38.46 -44.48 -3.69
C GLU A 320 37.36 -43.75 -2.91
N VAL A 321 37.62 -43.35 -1.66
CA VAL A 321 36.66 -42.56 -0.87
C VAL A 321 36.65 -41.09 -1.31
N VAL A 322 37.81 -40.52 -1.67
CA VAL A 322 37.93 -39.15 -2.17
C VAL A 322 37.37 -39.02 -3.60
N ALA A 323 37.56 -40.03 -4.44
CA ALA A 323 37.07 -40.05 -5.83
C ALA A 323 35.53 -40.03 -5.96
N LYS A 324 34.80 -40.24 -4.86
CA LYS A 324 33.33 -40.25 -4.80
C LYS A 324 32.72 -38.94 -4.30
N ILE A 325 33.56 -37.93 -4.07
CA ILE A 325 33.18 -36.62 -3.56
C ILE A 325 33.38 -35.59 -4.66
N ASN A 326 32.31 -34.90 -5.05
CA ASN A 326 32.32 -33.86 -6.07
C ASN A 326 31.76 -32.56 -5.50
N ILE A 327 32.34 -31.43 -5.91
CA ILE A 327 31.81 -30.10 -5.61
C ILE A 327 31.27 -29.54 -6.91
N THR A 328 30.00 -29.15 -6.92
CA THR A 328 29.34 -28.56 -8.10
C THR A 328 29.66 -27.07 -8.22
N ASP A 329 29.43 -26.50 -9.40
CA ASP A 329 29.73 -25.08 -9.69
C ASP A 329 28.90 -24.09 -8.84
N ASP A 330 27.78 -24.54 -8.25
CA ASP A 330 26.95 -23.80 -7.29
C ASP A 330 27.35 -24.03 -5.81
N GLY A 331 28.48 -24.69 -5.56
CA GLY A 331 29.09 -24.84 -4.25
C GLY A 331 28.58 -26.00 -3.39
N LYS A 332 27.79 -26.92 -3.94
CA LYS A 332 27.24 -28.06 -3.21
C LYS A 332 28.23 -29.21 -3.15
N ILE A 333 28.27 -29.90 -2.01
CA ILE A 333 29.12 -31.08 -1.83
C ILE A 333 28.27 -32.34 -2.04
N LEU A 334 28.65 -33.13 -3.04
CA LEU A 334 28.04 -34.41 -3.38
C LEU A 334 28.91 -35.56 -2.87
N ARG A 335 28.28 -36.59 -2.30
CA ARG A 335 28.92 -37.89 -2.05
C ARG A 335 28.09 -38.98 -2.73
N ASP A 336 28.74 -39.80 -3.55
CA ASP A 336 28.06 -40.85 -4.34
C ASP A 336 26.89 -40.30 -5.18
N GLY A 337 27.03 -39.06 -5.68
CA GLY A 337 26.00 -38.38 -6.48
C GLY A 337 24.81 -37.81 -5.70
N LYS A 338 24.85 -37.80 -4.36
CA LYS A 338 23.81 -37.19 -3.51
C LYS A 338 24.35 -35.99 -2.76
N GLU A 339 23.54 -34.94 -2.69
CA GLU A 339 23.85 -33.71 -1.95
C GLU A 339 23.83 -33.96 -0.43
N ILE A 340 24.90 -33.55 0.24
CA ILE A 340 25.02 -33.62 1.69
C ILE A 340 24.28 -32.40 2.27
N GLN A 341 23.23 -32.65 3.06
CA GLN A 341 22.33 -31.59 3.56
C GLN A 341 22.60 -31.18 5.01
N SER A 342 23.52 -31.85 5.72
CA SER A 342 23.82 -31.57 7.12
C SER A 342 25.28 -31.19 7.36
N ILE A 343 25.51 -30.17 8.21
CA ILE A 343 26.84 -29.70 8.60
C ILE A 343 27.66 -30.80 9.29
N GLU A 344 27.02 -31.67 10.08
CA GLU A 344 27.69 -32.82 10.72
C GLU A 344 28.27 -33.82 9.71
N GLU A 345 27.56 -34.06 8.60
CA GLU A 345 28.06 -34.96 7.55
C GLU A 345 29.22 -34.32 6.77
N VAL A 346 29.18 -33.00 6.54
CA VAL A 346 30.29 -32.26 5.92
C VAL A 346 31.55 -32.34 6.80
N ILE A 347 31.42 -32.14 8.11
CA ILE A 347 32.52 -32.29 9.06
C ILE A 347 33.07 -33.73 9.06
N LYS A 348 32.18 -34.73 9.00
CA LYS A 348 32.58 -36.14 8.96
C LYS A 348 33.36 -36.48 7.68
N VAL A 349 32.98 -35.89 6.54
CA VAL A 349 33.67 -36.05 5.26
C VAL A 349 35.03 -35.35 5.28
N LEU A 350 35.11 -34.11 5.76
CA LEU A 350 36.38 -33.38 5.91
C LEU A 350 37.36 -34.12 6.84
N ASN A 351 36.88 -34.66 7.95
CA ASN A 351 37.70 -35.46 8.86
C ASN A 351 38.23 -36.74 8.20
N LEU A 352 37.46 -37.37 7.30
CA LEU A 352 37.92 -38.52 6.53
C LEU A 352 39.00 -38.12 5.50
N MET A 353 38.85 -36.97 4.83
CA MET A 353 39.88 -36.45 3.93
C MET A 353 41.17 -36.09 4.67
N ILE A 354 41.07 -35.42 5.82
CA ILE A 354 42.21 -35.08 6.68
C ILE A 354 42.92 -36.35 7.14
N LYS A 355 42.16 -37.38 7.54
CA LYS A 355 42.73 -38.66 7.96
C LYS A 355 43.43 -39.40 6.82
N ALA A 356 42.92 -39.28 5.60
CA ALA A 356 43.56 -39.82 4.40
C ALA A 356 44.85 -39.06 4.05
N LEU A 357 44.84 -37.73 4.14
CA LEU A 357 46.02 -36.88 3.95
C LEU A 357 47.11 -37.15 5.00
N ASN A 358 46.73 -37.34 6.26
CA ASN A 358 47.66 -37.69 7.35
C ASN A 358 48.20 -39.13 7.27
N SER A 359 47.69 -39.94 6.34
CA SER A 359 48.14 -41.32 6.10
C SER A 359 48.99 -41.48 4.83
N LEU A 360 49.14 -40.40 4.05
CA LEU A 360 50.16 -40.23 3.02
C LEU A 360 51.43 -39.67 3.66
#